data_AF-A0A2M7EDX5-F1
#
_entry.id   AF-A0A2M7EDX5-F1
#
_cell.length_a   1.000
_cell.length_b   1.000
_cell.length_c   1.000
_cell.angle_alpha   90.00
_cell.angle_beta   90.00
_cell.angle_gamma   90.00
#
_symmetry.space_group_name_H-M   'P 1'
#
loop_
_entity.id
_entity.type
_entity.pdbx_description
1 polymer ?
#
loop_
_entity_poly.entity_id
_entity_poly.type
_entity_poly.pdbx_seq_one_letter_code
_entity_poly.pdbx_strand_id
1 'polypeptide(L)'
;MRKSTAFFIFITANLAVMAALYIHSLTAVSKHPVFKKEIKEIAEKLRLTDLVLSTDARYTRHPSQADLFSAFQDFPGSIEHFPTGSVIPPPDFSYMRTEIRIYGN
;
A
#
# COMPACT_ATOMS: atom_id res chain seq x y z
N MET A 1 -12.70 17.53 -37.62
CA MET A 1 -11.70 17.65 -36.54
C MET A 1 -10.40 16.99 -36.98
N ARG A 2 -9.23 17.58 -36.72
CA ARG A 2 -7.95 16.90 -36.97
C ARG A 2 -7.82 15.69 -36.03
N LYS A 3 -7.26 14.58 -36.51
CA LYS A 3 -7.07 13.35 -35.69
C LYS A 3 -6.27 13.63 -34.42
N SER A 4 -5.29 14.53 -34.49
CA SER A 4 -4.52 14.99 -33.32
C SER A 4 -5.38 15.69 -32.28
N THR A 5 -6.32 16.55 -32.70
CA THR A 5 -7.24 17.24 -31.79
C THR A 5 -8.12 16.23 -31.03
N ALA A 6 -8.65 15.21 -31.72
CA ALA A 6 -9.44 14.17 -31.07
C ALA A 6 -8.60 13.35 -30.07
N PHE A 7 -7.36 13.02 -30.41
CA PHE A 7 -6.44 12.32 -29.51
C PHE A 7 -6.11 13.14 -28.25
N PHE A 8 -5.80 14.43 -28.40
CA PHE A 8 -5.52 15.29 -27.24
C PHE A 8 -6.75 15.46 -26.34
N ILE A 9 -7.94 15.65 -26.91
CA ILE A 9 -9.19 15.70 -26.13
C ILE A 9 -9.38 14.40 -25.34
N PHE A 10 -9.14 13.24 -25.96
CA PHE A 10 -9.25 11.95 -25.29
C PHE A 10 -8.25 11.82 -24.13
N ILE A 11 -6.97 12.16 -24.33
CA ILE A 11 -5.95 12.10 -23.27
C ILE A 11 -6.29 13.06 -22.13
N THR A 12 -6.68 14.30 -22.43
CA THR A 12 -7.06 15.29 -21.41
C THR A 12 -8.29 14.83 -20.63
N ALA A 13 -9.28 14.22 -21.29
CA ALA A 13 -10.45 13.66 -20.60
C ALA A 13 -10.05 12.53 -19.63
N ASN A 14 -9.16 11.60 -20.05
CA ASN A 14 -8.67 10.54 -19.17
C ASN A 14 -7.89 11.10 -17.96
N LEU A 15 -7.02 12.09 -18.18
CA LEU A 15 -6.29 12.75 -17.10
C LEU A 15 -7.24 13.46 -16.12
N ALA A 16 -8.29 14.10 -16.63
CA ALA A 16 -9.31 14.73 -15.79
C ALA A 16 -10.07 13.69 -14.94
N VAL A 17 -10.42 12.54 -15.51
CA VAL A 17 -11.06 11.43 -14.78
C VAL A 17 -10.12 10.89 -13.69
N MET A 18 -8.84 10.67 -14.00
CA MET A 18 -7.85 10.23 -13.02
C MET A 18 -7.69 11.23 -11.87
N ALA A 19 -7.61 12.53 -12.18
CA ALA A 19 -7.54 13.58 -11.16
C ALA A 19 -8.79 13.61 -10.27
N ALA A 20 -9.98 13.46 -10.87
CA ALA A 20 -11.24 13.40 -10.12
C ALA A 20 -11.29 12.18 -9.19
N LEU A 21 -10.86 11.01 -9.66
CA LEU A 21 -10.78 9.79 -8.84
C LEU A 21 -9.76 9.91 -7.72
N TYR A 22 -8.61 10.55 -7.98
CA TYR A 22 -7.61 10.81 -6.96
C TYR A 22 -8.15 11.72 -5.85
N ILE A 23 -8.77 12.84 -6.22
CA ILE A 23 -9.42 13.76 -5.26
C ILE A 23 -10.52 13.04 -4.48
N HIS A 24 -11.34 12.23 -5.15
CA HIS A 24 -12.37 11.43 -4.50
C HIS A 24 -11.77 10.47 -3.47
N SER A 25 -10.70 9.76 -3.84
CA SER A 25 -9.99 8.81 -2.96
C SER A 25 -9.50 9.46 -1.66
N LEU A 26 -8.94 10.67 -1.74
CA LEU A 26 -8.50 11.42 -0.55
C LEU A 26 -9.62 11.60 0.49
N THR A 27 -10.87 11.75 0.02
CA THR A 27 -12.04 11.87 0.89
C THR A 27 -12.69 10.54 1.25
N ALA A 28 -12.66 9.56 0.34
CA ALA A 28 -13.27 8.25 0.50
C ALA A 28 -12.53 7.38 1.53
N VAL A 29 -11.19 7.41 1.53
CA VAL A 29 -10.36 6.70 2.52
C VAL A 29 -10.65 7.18 3.94
N SER A 30 -10.92 8.48 4.11
CA SER A 30 -11.24 9.07 5.41
C SER A 30 -12.66 8.74 5.90
N LYS A 31 -13.58 8.41 4.98
CA LYS A 31 -15.02 8.21 5.26
C LYS A 31 -15.44 6.74 5.41
N HIS A 32 -14.51 5.79 5.39
CA HIS A 32 -14.80 4.38 5.72
C HIS A 32 -14.32 4.00 7.13
N PRO A 33 -14.98 4.44 8.22
CA PRO A 33 -14.76 3.90 9.56
C PRO A 33 -15.44 2.53 9.76
N VAL A 34 -16.37 2.14 8.87
CA VAL A 34 -17.20 0.94 9.00
C VAL A 34 -16.35 -0.34 9.11
N PHE A 35 -15.24 -0.43 8.36
CA PHE A 35 -14.37 -1.61 8.38
C PHE A 35 -13.40 -1.67 9.55
N LYS A 36 -13.17 -0.60 10.34
CA LYS A 36 -12.13 -0.64 11.40
C LYS A 36 -12.65 -1.12 12.74
N LYS A 37 -13.89 -0.77 13.12
CA LYS A 37 -14.40 -1.07 14.46
C LYS A 37 -14.87 -2.53 14.59
N GLU A 38 -15.71 -2.98 13.66
CA GLU A 38 -16.28 -4.33 13.68
C GLU A 38 -15.21 -5.41 13.51
N ILE A 39 -14.30 -5.23 12.56
CA ILE A 39 -13.24 -6.19 12.28
C ILE A 39 -12.21 -6.26 13.42
N LYS A 40 -11.89 -5.11 14.05
CA LYS A 40 -11.04 -5.10 15.25
C LYS A 40 -11.71 -5.84 16.40
N GLU A 41 -13.01 -5.61 16.61
CA GLU A 41 -13.78 -6.29 17.65
C GLU A 41 -13.88 -7.80 17.39
N ILE A 42 -14.04 -8.22 16.14
CA ILE A 42 -14.01 -9.64 15.75
C ILE A 42 -12.63 -10.25 16.02
N ALA A 43 -11.55 -9.58 15.60
CA ALA A 43 -10.18 -10.05 15.85
C ALA A 43 -9.89 -10.20 17.35
N GLU A 44 -10.33 -9.23 18.16
CA GLU A 44 -10.18 -9.27 19.61
C GLU A 44 -11.00 -10.40 20.25
N LYS A 45 -12.28 -10.55 19.88
CA LYS A 45 -13.15 -11.62 20.38
C LYS A 45 -12.65 -13.01 20.04
N LEU A 46 -12.08 -13.19 18.85
CA LEU A 46 -11.50 -14.44 18.39
C LEU A 46 -10.05 -14.65 18.85
N ARG A 47 -9.47 -13.68 19.57
CA ARG A 47 -8.05 -13.68 20.00
C ARG A 47 -7.07 -13.90 18.85
N LEU A 48 -7.38 -13.34 17.69
CA LEU A 48 -6.49 -13.36 16.53
C LEU A 48 -5.35 -12.36 16.76
N THR A 49 -4.13 -12.76 16.42
CA THR A 49 -2.95 -11.88 16.49
C THR A 49 -3.09 -10.69 15.55
N ASP A 50 -3.61 -10.92 14.35
CA ASP A 50 -3.94 -9.92 13.34
C ASP A 50 -4.93 -10.48 12.31
N LEU A 51 -5.27 -9.66 11.32
CA LEU A 51 -6.20 -10.00 10.25
C LEU A 51 -5.45 -10.24 8.94
N VAL A 52 -5.94 -11.24 8.20
CA VAL A 52 -5.55 -11.47 6.81
C VAL A 52 -6.21 -10.42 5.93
N LEU A 53 -5.40 -9.47 5.42
CA LEU A 53 -5.86 -8.43 4.50
C LEU A 53 -5.95 -8.96 3.07
N SER A 54 -5.01 -9.81 2.67
CA SER A 54 -5.00 -10.51 1.38
C SER A 54 -4.16 -11.78 1.46
N THR A 55 -4.46 -12.75 0.60
CA THR A 55 -3.71 -14.01 0.48
C THR A 55 -2.60 -13.95 -0.56
N ASP A 56 -2.49 -12.88 -1.34
CA ASP A 56 -1.50 -12.78 -2.42
C ASP A 56 -0.14 -12.34 -1.88
N ALA A 57 0.06 -11.03 -1.64
CA ALA A 57 1.30 -10.51 -1.06
C ALA A 57 1.49 -11.01 0.38
N ARG A 58 2.63 -11.65 0.67
CA ARG A 58 2.83 -12.39 1.94
C ARG A 58 2.73 -11.49 3.18
N TYR A 59 3.29 -10.29 3.11
CA TYR A 59 3.25 -9.31 4.20
C TYR A 59 1.86 -8.70 4.44
N THR A 60 0.88 -8.98 3.56
CA THR A 60 -0.53 -8.60 3.75
C THR A 60 -1.37 -9.69 4.43
N ARG A 61 -0.83 -10.90 4.65
CA ARG A 61 -1.54 -12.00 5.31
C ARG A 61 -1.54 -11.89 6.83
N HIS A 62 -0.38 -11.63 7.41
CA HIS A 62 -0.25 -11.43 8.85
C HIS A 62 0.74 -10.29 9.06
N PRO A 63 0.31 -9.03 8.93
CA PRO A 63 1.21 -7.88 9.02
C PRO A 63 2.06 -7.86 10.30
N SER A 64 1.55 -8.40 11.42
CA SER A 64 2.28 -8.50 12.68
C SER A 64 3.32 -9.62 12.71
N GLN A 65 3.21 -10.61 11.82
CA GLN A 65 4.08 -11.78 11.72
C GLN A 65 4.96 -11.74 10.45
N ALA A 66 4.87 -10.67 9.66
CA ALA A 66 5.71 -10.47 8.50
C ALA A 66 7.15 -10.18 8.97
N ASP A 67 8.07 -11.08 8.65
CA ASP A 67 9.50 -10.89 8.90
C ASP A 67 10.05 -9.77 8.00
N LEU A 68 10.93 -8.92 8.53
CA LEU A 68 11.59 -7.85 7.76
C LEU A 68 12.88 -8.32 7.09
N PHE A 69 13.42 -9.48 7.47
CA PHE A 69 14.77 -9.92 7.10
C PHE A 69 14.83 -11.30 6.40
N SER A 70 13.70 -11.82 5.94
CA SER A 70 13.71 -13.10 5.24
C SER A 70 14.34 -12.95 3.85
N ALA A 71 15.36 -13.76 3.54
CA ALA A 71 16.20 -13.63 2.34
C ALA A 71 15.45 -13.72 0.99
N PHE A 72 14.18 -14.17 1.00
CA PHE A 72 13.34 -14.33 -0.19
C PHE A 72 11.93 -13.72 0.00
N GLN A 73 11.79 -12.71 0.86
CA GLN A 73 10.54 -11.99 1.01
C GLN A 73 10.55 -10.68 0.22
N ASP A 74 9.42 -10.42 -0.42
CA ASP A 74 9.14 -9.14 -1.06
C ASP A 74 8.91 -8.10 0.04
N PHE A 75 9.66 -7.01 -0.02
CA PHE A 75 9.54 -5.89 0.91
C PHE A 75 8.24 -5.11 0.63
N PRO A 76 7.54 -4.55 1.65
CA PRO A 76 6.36 -3.72 1.41
C PRO A 76 6.64 -2.57 0.43
N GLY A 77 5.87 -2.49 -0.65
CA GLY A 77 6.10 -1.52 -1.72
C GLY A 77 7.24 -1.86 -2.69
N SER A 78 7.78 -3.08 -2.66
CA SER A 78 8.66 -3.60 -3.71
C SER A 78 7.92 -3.81 -5.04
N ILE A 79 8.69 -3.88 -6.13
CA ILE A 79 8.13 -4.20 -7.45
C ILE A 79 7.83 -5.70 -7.49
N GLU A 80 6.56 -6.02 -7.28
CA GLU A 80 6.04 -7.38 -7.38
C GLU A 80 4.80 -7.43 -8.29
N HIS A 81 4.37 -8.65 -8.63
CA HIS A 81 3.25 -8.87 -9.53
C HIS A 81 1.89 -8.87 -8.81
N PHE A 82 1.88 -8.94 -7.48
CA PHE A 82 0.66 -8.96 -6.70
C PHE A 82 0.12 -7.53 -6.50
N PRO A 83 -1.12 -7.23 -6.91
CA PRO A 83 -1.71 -5.90 -6.75
C PRO A 83 -1.78 -5.45 -5.28
N THR A 84 -1.94 -6.40 -4.36
CA THR A 84 -2.04 -6.10 -2.92
C THR A 84 -0.73 -5.67 -2.31
N GLY A 85 0.39 -5.78 -3.03
CA GLY A 85 1.68 -5.30 -2.56
C GLY A 85 1.74 -3.79 -2.30
N SER A 86 0.93 -3.02 -3.01
CA SER A 86 0.86 -1.56 -2.83
C SER A 86 -0.04 -1.12 -1.66
N VAL A 87 -0.66 -2.05 -0.93
CA VAL A 87 -1.61 -1.74 0.16
C VAL A 87 -0.90 -1.30 1.43
N ILE A 88 0.25 -1.91 1.74
CA ILE A 88 1.05 -1.59 2.93
C ILE A 88 2.27 -0.78 2.47
N PRO A 89 2.44 0.47 2.95
CA PRO A 89 3.59 1.27 2.56
C PRO A 89 4.89 0.69 3.16
N PRO A 90 6.06 1.02 2.58
CA PRO A 90 7.34 0.79 3.21
C PRO A 90 7.35 1.28 4.67
N PRO A 91 7.91 0.51 5.63
CA PRO A 91 8.18 1.01 6.97
C PRO A 91 9.04 2.29 6.93
N ASP A 92 8.73 3.22 7.82
CA ASP A 92 9.50 4.46 7.99
C ASP A 92 10.84 4.14 8.66
N PHE A 93 11.94 4.30 7.94
CA PHE A 93 13.29 4.09 8.45
C PHE A 93 14.03 5.38 8.83
N SER A 94 13.34 6.52 8.90
CA SER A 94 13.95 7.82 9.22
C SER A 94 14.69 7.85 10.57
N TYR A 95 14.32 6.96 11.50
CA TYR A 95 14.98 6.80 12.79
C TYR A 95 16.28 5.97 12.75
N MET A 96 16.53 5.20 11.68
CA MET A 96 17.79 4.49 11.52
C MET A 96 18.87 5.48 11.11
N ARG A 97 19.80 5.75 12.02
CA ARG A 97 20.97 6.60 11.75
C ARG A 97 21.84 5.94 10.68
N THR A 98 21.88 6.50 9.48
CA THR A 98 22.73 6.06 8.35
C THR A 98 24.21 6.40 8.54
N GLU A 99 24.75 6.20 9.74
CA GLU A 99 26.20 6.31 9.98
C GLU A 99 26.80 4.91 9.95
N ILE A 100 27.14 4.43 8.77
CA ILE A 100 28.01 3.26 8.63
C ILE A 100 29.43 3.74 8.93
N ARG A 101 29.87 3.59 10.20
CA ARG A 101 31.28 3.77 10.56
C ARG A 101 32.08 2.59 10.05
N ILE A 102 32.74 2.77 8.91
CA ILE A 102 33.77 1.84 8.44
C ILE A 102 35.03 2.11 9.27
N TYR A 103 35.32 1.23 10.22
CA TYR A 103 36.61 1.24 10.90
C TYR A 103 37.66 0.69 9.94
N GLY A 104 38.56 1.56 9.46
CA GLY A 104 39.75 1.15 8.71
C GLY A 104 40.78 0.51 9.65
N ASN A 105 41.40 -0.57 9.18
CA ASN A 105 42.56 -1.20 9.84
C ASN A 105 43.80 -0.30 9.76
#